data_AF-A0A428GLM0-F1
#
_entry.id   AF-A0A428GLM0-F1
#
_cell.length_a   1.000
_cell.length_b   1.000
_cell.length_c   1.000
_cell.angle_alpha   90.00
_cell.angle_beta   90.00
_cell.angle_gamma   90.00
#
_symmetry.space_group_name_H-M   'P 1'
#
loop_
_entity.id
_entity.type
_entity.pdbx_description
1 polymer ?
#
loop_
_entity_poly.entity_id
_entity_poly.type
_entity_poly.pdbx_seq_one_letter_code
_entity_poly.pdbx_strand_id
1 'polypeptide(L)'
;MKKQELIKHIEDLPYSKGLIVDTIKISRKGLLELVSQLDEPQKVKIPEFVADWIEYCKFTHVDLQHALIVGDVYFYNYANQKDFSKLKEFLETENNQATFARAWILGYEVEKEKRYTVVMKTTIQPLYYNVLEKNYFSRWVD
;
A
#
# COMPACT_ATOMS: atom_id res chain seq x y z
N MET A 1 -19.56 1.30 -4.40
CA MET A 1 -20.43 2.48 -4.18
C MET A 1 -19.67 3.49 -3.33
N LYS A 2 -19.67 4.77 -3.71
CA LYS A 2 -19.03 5.82 -2.89
C LYS A 2 -19.85 6.11 -1.64
N LYS A 3 -19.21 6.57 -0.57
CA LYS A 3 -19.88 6.96 0.68
C LYS A 3 -21.10 7.88 0.46
N GLN A 4 -20.98 8.86 -0.44
CA GLN A 4 -22.04 9.83 -0.70
C GLN A 4 -23.27 9.21 -1.40
N GLU A 5 -23.05 8.20 -2.25
CA GLU A 5 -24.14 7.47 -2.90
C GLU A 5 -24.90 6.62 -1.88
N LEU A 6 -24.20 5.99 -0.93
CA LEU A 6 -24.85 5.24 0.15
C LEU A 6 -25.68 6.13 1.07
N ILE A 7 -25.16 7.32 1.42
CA ILE A 7 -25.89 8.29 2.25
C ILE A 7 -27.20 8.65 1.57
N LYS A 8 -27.14 9.04 0.29
CA LYS A 8 -28.34 9.36 -0.48
C LYS A 8 -29.32 8.18 -0.54
N HIS A 9 -28.82 6.97 -0.76
CA HIS A 9 -29.67 5.78 -0.77
C HIS A 9 -30.38 5.56 0.57
N ILE A 10 -29.70 5.79 1.70
CA ILE A 10 -30.29 5.68 3.05
C ILE A 10 -31.32 6.78 3.29
N GLU A 11 -31.06 8.02 2.83
CA GLU A 11 -32.01 9.14 2.92
C GLU A 11 -33.31 8.89 2.14
N ASP A 12 -33.21 8.17 1.02
CA ASP A 12 -34.35 7.82 0.17
C ASP A 12 -35.16 6.61 0.72
N LEU A 13 -34.65 5.90 1.75
CA LEU A 13 -35.37 4.76 2.33
C LEU A 13 -36.64 5.23 3.06
N PRO A 14 -37.76 4.46 2.94
CA PRO A 14 -38.96 4.78 3.68
C PRO A 14 -38.68 4.69 5.19
N TYR A 15 -38.98 5.79 5.87
CA TYR A 15 -38.79 5.94 7.30
C TYR A 15 -40.10 6.29 7.99
N SER A 16 -40.20 5.94 9.27
CA SER A 16 -41.27 6.38 10.16
C SER A 16 -40.84 7.66 10.84
N LYS A 17 -41.50 8.77 10.53
CA LYS A 17 -41.21 10.08 11.13
C LYS A 17 -41.78 10.16 12.56
N GLY A 18 -40.93 10.48 13.53
CA GLY A 18 -41.33 10.74 14.91
C GLY A 18 -41.21 12.21 15.29
N LEU A 19 -41.73 12.60 16.45
CA LEU A 19 -41.60 13.98 16.95
C LEU A 19 -40.14 14.40 17.21
N ILE A 20 -39.28 13.43 17.55
CA ILE A 20 -37.88 13.67 17.95
C ILE A 20 -36.91 12.81 17.13
N VAL A 21 -37.35 11.65 16.63
CA VAL A 21 -36.49 10.69 15.92
C VAL A 21 -37.19 10.10 14.70
N ASP A 22 -36.43 9.89 13.63
CA ASP A 22 -36.85 9.19 12.44
C ASP A 22 -36.30 7.76 12.48
N THR A 23 -37.12 6.76 12.13
CA THR A 23 -36.74 5.34 12.21
C THR A 23 -36.91 4.63 10.88
N ILE A 24 -35.84 3.99 10.40
CA ILE A 24 -35.87 3.10 9.23
C ILE A 24 -35.96 1.65 9.73
N LYS A 25 -36.89 0.86 9.16
CA LYS A 25 -36.97 -0.58 9.41
C LYS A 25 -36.24 -1.32 8.29
N ILE A 26 -35.06 -1.84 8.59
CA ILE A 26 -34.24 -2.63 7.66
C ILE A 26 -33.78 -3.93 8.32
N SER A 27 -33.69 -5.01 7.56
CA SER A 27 -33.14 -6.27 8.06
C SER A 27 -31.63 -6.14 8.29
N ARG A 28 -31.08 -6.91 9.26
CA ARG A 28 -29.63 -6.97 9.48
C ARG A 28 -28.87 -7.34 8.19
N LYS A 29 -29.42 -8.28 7.41
CA LYS A 29 -28.83 -8.70 6.13
C LYS A 29 -28.79 -7.54 5.13
N GLY A 30 -29.89 -6.81 4.96
CA GLY A 30 -29.95 -5.65 4.06
C GLY A 30 -29.00 -4.53 4.47
N LEU A 31 -28.86 -4.27 5.78
CA LEU A 31 -27.89 -3.31 6.28
C LEU A 31 -26.44 -3.72 5.97
N LEU A 32 -26.11 -5.01 6.17
CA LEU A 32 -24.79 -5.53 5.84
C LEU A 32 -24.50 -5.48 4.33
N GLU A 33 -25.50 -5.78 3.49
CA GLU A 33 -25.37 -5.66 2.04
C GLU A 33 -25.08 -4.21 1.62
N LEU A 34 -25.76 -3.22 2.19
CA LEU A 34 -25.50 -1.80 1.93
C LEU A 34 -24.08 -1.39 2.34
N VAL A 35 -23.61 -1.83 3.50
CA VAL A 35 -22.25 -1.53 3.98
C VAL A 35 -21.20 -2.23 3.13
N SER A 36 -21.44 -3.49 2.72
CA SER A 36 -20.50 -4.26 1.87
C SER A 36 -20.33 -3.67 0.47
N GLN A 37 -21.26 -2.83 0.01
CA GLN A 37 -21.15 -2.10 -1.25
C GLN A 37 -20.26 -0.87 -1.15
N LEU A 38 -19.85 -0.43 0.05
CA LEU A 38 -18.89 0.66 0.19
C LEU A 38 -17.55 0.22 -0.39
N ASP A 39 -17.03 1.03 -1.32
CA ASP A 39 -15.72 0.78 -1.88
C ASP A 39 -14.67 0.97 -0.77
N GLU A 40 -13.86 -0.06 -0.53
CA GLU A 40 -12.68 0.08 0.32
C GLU A 40 -11.71 1.10 -0.29
N PRO A 41 -10.92 1.81 0.54
CA PRO A 41 -9.88 2.68 0.03
C PRO A 41 -8.97 1.88 -0.91
N GLN A 42 -8.84 2.33 -2.16
CA GLN A 42 -8.05 1.62 -3.14
C GLN A 42 -6.57 1.75 -2.78
N LYS A 43 -6.03 0.69 -2.19
CA LYS A 43 -4.61 0.55 -1.87
C LYS A 43 -3.78 0.61 -3.15
N VAL A 44 -2.64 1.27 -3.06
CA VAL A 44 -1.64 1.27 -4.14
C VAL A 44 -0.72 0.09 -4.00
N LYS A 45 -0.17 -0.34 -5.12
CA LYS A 45 0.92 -1.31 -5.15
C LYS A 45 2.25 -0.57 -5.09
N ILE A 46 3.14 -1.00 -4.18
CA ILE A 46 4.47 -0.42 -4.02
C ILE A 46 5.55 -1.50 -3.94
N PRO A 47 6.79 -1.19 -4.33
CA PRO A 47 7.92 -2.09 -4.10
C PRO A 47 8.19 -2.30 -2.60
N GLU A 48 8.81 -3.45 -2.27
CA GLU A 48 9.15 -3.83 -0.89
C GLU A 48 10.04 -2.80 -0.17
N PHE A 49 11.11 -2.32 -0.81
CA PHE A 49 11.99 -1.31 -0.22
C PHE A 49 11.27 0.00 0.14
N VAL A 50 10.15 0.31 -0.54
CA VAL A 50 9.31 1.48 -0.25
C VAL A 50 8.41 1.19 0.95
N ALA A 51 7.89 -0.03 1.05
CA ALA A 51 7.11 -0.48 2.21
C ALA A 51 7.94 -0.44 3.49
N ASP A 52 9.15 -1.01 3.45
CA ASP A 52 10.08 -1.03 4.59
C ASP A 52 10.42 0.40 5.06
N TRP A 53 10.60 1.33 4.12
CA TRP A 53 10.83 2.74 4.44
C TRP A 53 9.61 3.37 5.14
N ILE A 54 8.39 3.12 4.64
CA ILE A 54 7.16 3.62 5.28
C ILE A 54 7.01 3.08 6.71
N GLU A 55 7.26 1.78 6.90
CA GLU A 55 7.17 1.13 8.22
C GLU A 55 8.18 1.72 9.20
N TYR A 56 9.43 1.84 8.76
CA TYR A 56 10.48 2.48 9.55
C TYR A 56 10.08 3.92 9.94
N CYS A 57 9.66 4.75 8.98
CA CYS A 57 9.28 6.13 9.27
C CYS A 57 8.15 6.21 10.29
N LYS A 58 7.12 5.36 10.17
CA LYS A 58 6.01 5.31 11.14
C LYS A 58 6.49 4.86 12.51
N PHE A 59 7.39 3.88 12.58
CA PHE A 59 7.95 3.39 13.83
C PHE A 59 8.82 4.44 14.54
N THR A 60 9.59 5.23 13.78
CA THR A 60 10.48 6.26 14.32
C THR A 60 9.87 7.67 14.34
N HIS A 61 8.56 7.80 14.13
CA HIS A 61 7.84 9.07 14.11
C HIS A 61 8.37 10.12 13.10
N VAL A 62 8.93 9.66 11.98
CA VAL A 62 9.24 10.50 10.84
C VAL A 62 7.93 10.82 10.12
N ASP A 63 7.64 12.11 9.93
CA ASP A 63 6.43 12.52 9.22
C ASP A 63 6.56 12.30 7.69
N LEU A 64 5.42 12.40 7.00
CA LEU A 64 5.35 12.18 5.56
C LEU A 64 6.23 13.16 4.76
N GLN A 65 6.35 14.42 5.19
CA GLN A 65 7.15 15.42 4.49
C GLN A 65 8.63 15.02 4.51
N HIS A 66 9.13 14.62 5.67
CA HIS A 66 10.51 14.16 5.82
C HIS A 66 10.76 12.81 5.13
N ALA A 67 9.77 11.90 5.16
CA ALA A 67 9.84 10.62 4.47
C ALA A 67 9.95 10.76 2.94
N LEU A 68 9.36 11.82 2.36
CA LEU A 68 9.43 12.12 0.92
C LEU A 68 10.78 12.72 0.48
N ILE A 69 11.49 13.40 1.37
CA ILE A 69 12.78 14.06 1.06
C ILE A 69 13.96 13.08 1.18
N VAL A 70 13.79 11.97 1.89
CA VAL A 70 14.84 10.96 2.18
C VAL A 70 16.15 11.63 2.62
N GLY A 71 16.06 12.52 3.61
CA GLY A 71 17.21 13.27 4.11
C GLY A 71 18.12 12.42 5.01
N ASP A 72 19.42 12.69 4.95
CA ASP A 72 20.47 11.97 5.70
C ASP A 72 20.16 11.83 7.20
N VAL A 73 19.56 12.86 7.81
CA VAL A 73 19.26 12.88 9.26
C VAL A 73 18.31 11.76 9.69
N TYR A 74 17.28 11.47 8.88
CA TYR A 74 16.27 10.47 9.22
C TYR A 74 16.60 9.10 8.65
N PHE A 75 17.30 9.09 7.50
CA PHE A 75 17.71 7.87 6.85
C PHE A 75 18.88 7.18 7.57
N TYR A 76 19.76 7.91 8.27
CA TYR A 76 20.96 7.32 8.90
C TYR A 76 20.68 6.16 9.87
N ASN A 77 19.53 6.19 10.57
CA ASN A 77 19.15 5.13 11.50
C ASN A 77 18.35 3.99 10.84
N TYR A 78 18.12 4.04 9.53
CA TYR A 78 17.44 3.00 8.78
C TYR A 78 18.35 1.79 8.57
N ALA A 79 17.89 0.59 8.89
CA ALA A 79 18.74 -0.61 8.84
C ALA A 79 19.23 -0.93 7.41
N ASN A 80 18.39 -0.67 6.39
CA ASN A 80 18.69 -1.00 5.00
C ASN A 80 19.30 0.18 4.24
N GLN A 81 20.50 0.61 4.67
CA GLN A 81 21.22 1.73 4.04
C GLN A 81 21.43 1.56 2.52
N LYS A 82 21.49 0.31 2.03
CA LYS A 82 21.60 -0.03 0.60
C LYS A 82 20.44 0.48 -0.25
N ASP A 83 19.27 0.73 0.35
CA ASP A 83 18.08 1.17 -0.36
C ASP A 83 18.04 2.69 -0.56
N PHE A 84 18.99 3.45 0.00
CA PHE A 84 19.03 4.91 -0.12
C PHE A 84 18.92 5.39 -1.56
N SER A 85 19.78 4.89 -2.44
CA SER A 85 19.80 5.28 -3.85
C SER A 85 18.50 4.89 -4.56
N LYS A 86 17.92 3.73 -4.24
CA LYS A 86 16.66 3.27 -4.81
C LYS A 86 15.48 4.13 -4.35
N LEU A 87 15.42 4.48 -3.07
CA LEU A 87 14.38 5.36 -2.51
C LEU A 87 14.47 6.76 -3.09
N LYS A 88 15.69 7.29 -3.21
CA LYS A 88 15.94 8.58 -3.83
C LYS A 88 15.48 8.57 -5.30
N GLU A 89 15.93 7.61 -6.10
CA GLU A 89 15.52 7.45 -7.50
C GLU A 89 13.99 7.25 -7.63
N PHE A 90 13.40 6.44 -6.75
CA PHE A 90 11.95 6.22 -6.74
C PHE A 90 11.21 7.55 -6.52
N LEU A 91 11.62 8.34 -5.52
CA LEU A 91 10.96 9.58 -5.15
C LEU A 91 11.35 10.79 -6.00
N GLU A 92 12.19 10.64 -7.04
CA GLU A 92 12.53 11.73 -7.97
C GLU A 92 11.35 12.15 -8.86
N THR A 93 10.32 11.32 -9.01
CA THR A 93 9.17 11.61 -9.88
C THR A 93 7.90 11.94 -9.10
N GLU A 94 7.11 12.90 -9.60
CA GLU A 94 5.84 13.30 -8.99
C GLU A 94 4.85 12.12 -8.86
N ASN A 95 4.81 11.23 -9.85
CA ASN A 95 3.94 10.06 -9.83
C ASN A 95 4.27 9.09 -8.71
N ASN A 96 5.57 8.85 -8.45
CA ASN A 96 6.00 7.97 -7.39
C ASN A 96 5.84 8.63 -6.01
N GLN A 97 6.07 9.95 -5.89
CA GLN A 97 5.75 10.69 -4.67
C GLN A 97 4.25 10.63 -4.35
N ALA A 98 3.38 10.79 -5.34
CA ALA A 98 1.93 10.64 -5.19
C ALA A 98 1.56 9.21 -4.78
N THR A 99 2.20 8.21 -5.37
CA THR A 99 2.04 6.79 -5.00
C THR A 99 2.47 6.55 -3.56
N PHE A 100 3.62 7.08 -3.14
CA PHE A 100 4.12 7.01 -1.78
C PHE A 100 3.15 7.65 -0.78
N ALA A 101 2.69 8.86 -1.04
CA ALA A 101 1.74 9.56 -0.18
C ALA A 101 0.40 8.81 -0.07
N ARG A 102 -0.08 8.21 -1.18
CA ARG A 102 -1.27 7.35 -1.14
C ARG A 102 -1.04 6.09 -0.33
N ALA A 103 0.11 5.43 -0.49
CA ALA A 103 0.49 4.27 0.33
C ALA A 103 0.50 4.63 1.82
N TRP A 104 1.05 5.79 2.16
CA TRP A 104 1.14 6.28 3.52
C TRP A 104 -0.24 6.45 4.19
N ILE A 105 -1.18 7.06 3.47
CA ILE A 105 -2.50 7.49 3.99
C ILE A 105 -3.56 6.37 3.86
N LEU A 106 -3.63 5.71 2.71
CA LEU A 106 -4.68 4.75 2.36
C LEU A 106 -4.24 3.29 2.56
N GLY A 107 -2.98 3.07 2.91
CA GLY A 107 -2.36 1.75 2.93
C GLY A 107 -1.92 1.29 1.55
N TYR A 108 -1.26 0.14 1.51
CA TYR A 108 -0.64 -0.39 0.29
C TYR A 108 -0.66 -1.92 0.26
N GLU A 109 -0.40 -2.45 -0.92
CA GLU A 109 -0.03 -3.84 -1.17
C GLU A 109 1.43 -3.88 -1.64
N VAL A 110 2.22 -4.82 -1.13
CA VAL A 110 3.60 -4.99 -1.60
C VAL A 110 3.59 -5.75 -2.93
N GLU A 111 4.22 -5.19 -3.96
CA GLU A 111 4.47 -5.88 -5.21
C GLU A 111 5.45 -7.01 -4.96
N LYS A 112 5.00 -8.25 -5.15
CA LYS A 112 5.90 -9.41 -5.13
C LYS A 112 6.95 -9.26 -6.22
N GLU A 113 8.22 -9.33 -5.83
CA GLU A 113 9.34 -9.25 -6.77
C GLU A 113 9.21 -10.30 -7.89
N LYS A 114 9.45 -9.87 -9.13
CA LYS A 114 9.59 -10.80 -10.26
C LYS A 114 10.96 -11.47 -10.20
N ARG A 115 11.04 -12.62 -9.54
CA ARG A 115 12.23 -13.48 -9.51
C ARG A 115 12.21 -14.44 -10.70
N TYR A 116 13.30 -14.50 -11.46
CA TYR A 116 13.43 -15.43 -12.58
C TYR A 116 14.36 -16.57 -12.18
N THR A 117 13.94 -17.82 -12.43
CA THR A 117 14.83 -18.98 -12.30
C THR A 117 15.55 -19.16 -13.62
N VAL A 118 16.86 -18.92 -13.62
CA VAL A 118 17.76 -19.18 -14.74
C VAL A 118 18.44 -20.51 -14.50
N VAL A 119 18.26 -21.47 -15.41
CA VAL A 119 18.92 -22.78 -15.32
C VAL A 119 20.11 -22.81 -16.27
N MET A 120 21.31 -23.04 -15.73
CA MET A 120 22.52 -23.25 -16.53
C MET A 120 22.38 -24.55 -17.34
N LYS A 121 22.44 -24.46 -18.67
CA LYS A 121 22.22 -25.64 -19.56
C LYS A 121 23.18 -26.80 -19.28
N THR A 122 24.43 -26.50 -18.95
CA THR A 122 25.49 -27.51 -18.81
C THR A 122 25.50 -28.18 -17.45
N THR A 123 25.30 -27.42 -16.37
CA THR A 123 25.37 -27.92 -15.00
C THR A 123 24.00 -28.23 -14.40
N ILE A 124 22.91 -27.84 -15.07
CA ILE A 124 21.51 -27.90 -14.60
C ILE A 124 21.35 -27.17 -13.25
N GLN A 125 22.29 -26.31 -12.89
CA GLN A 125 22.23 -25.59 -11.62
C GLN A 125 21.24 -24.43 -11.73
N PRO A 126 20.23 -24.35 -10.85
CA PRO A 126 19.33 -23.21 -10.81
C PRO A 126 20.04 -22.00 -10.18
N LEU A 127 19.93 -20.87 -10.85
CA LEU A 127 20.30 -19.55 -10.37
C LEU A 127 19.05 -18.69 -10.34
N TYR A 128 18.86 -17.96 -9.25
CA TYR A 128 17.74 -17.03 -9.10
C TYR A 128 18.23 -15.63 -9.45
N TYR A 129 17.62 -15.00 -10.44
CA TYR A 129 17.92 -13.63 -10.82
C TYR A 129 16.89 -12.67 -10.23
N ASN A 130 17.37 -11.67 -9.48
CA ASN A 130 16.58 -10.54 -9.02
C ASN A 130 16.79 -9.37 -9.99
N VAL A 131 15.70 -8.89 -10.61
CA VAL A 131 15.76 -7.80 -11.60
C VAL A 131 16.11 -6.46 -10.96
N LEU A 132 15.60 -6.18 -9.76
CA LEU A 132 15.79 -4.91 -9.06
C LEU A 132 17.22 -4.78 -8.53
N GLU A 133 17.78 -5.86 -7.99
CA GLU A 133 19.17 -5.90 -7.50
C GLU A 133 20.19 -6.24 -8.60
N LYS A 134 19.73 -6.63 -9.80
CA LYS A 134 20.55 -7.06 -10.94
C LYS A 134 21.58 -8.13 -10.58
N ASN A 135 21.22 -9.06 -9.70
CA ASN A 135 22.12 -10.07 -9.14
C ASN A 135 21.57 -11.50 -9.24
N TYR A 136 22.49 -12.48 -9.18
CA TYR A 136 22.19 -13.91 -9.20
C TYR A 136 22.48 -14.55 -7.84
N PHE A 137 21.60 -15.44 -7.39
CA PHE A 137 21.72 -16.18 -6.14
C PHE A 137 21.62 -17.70 -6.40
N SER A 138 22.41 -18.49 -5.69
CA SER A 138 22.44 -19.95 -5.84
C SER A 138 21.45 -20.69 -4.91
N ARG A 139 20.76 -19.96 -4.02
CA ARG A 139 19.82 -20.51 -3.04
C ARG A 139 18.65 -19.56 -2.81
N TRP A 140 17.47 -20.12 -2.51
CA TRP A 140 16.33 -19.35 -2.04
C TRP A 140 16.69 -18.69 -0.71
N VAL A 141 16.55 -17.36 -0.66
CA VAL A 141 16.61 -16.59 0.57
C VAL A 141 15.28 -15.84 0.64
N ASP A 142 14.50 -16.20 1.65
CA ASP A 142 13.25 -15.53 2.03
C ASP A 142 13.58 -14.28 2.86
#